data_AF-A0A1X7BTY4-F1
#
_entry.id   AF-A0A1X7BTY4-F1
#
_cell.length_a   1.000
_cell.length_b   1.000
_cell.length_c   1.000
_cell.angle_alpha   90.00
_cell.angle_beta   90.00
_cell.angle_gamma   90.00
#
_symmetry.space_group_name_H-M   'P 1'
#
loop_
_entity.id
_entity.type
_entity.pdbx_description
1 polymer ?
#
loop_
_entity_poly.entity_id
_entity_poly.type
_entity_poly.pdbx_seq_one_letter_code
_entity_poly.pdbx_strand_id
1 'polypeptide(L)'
;MLCNVKNMARGSMAVIAMATLSTTAAAQEACSDYTVKDGDSLGSIAQTAFGTFDYQMIFNANRNKISDPNRLEEGTLLEIPCADGNLASGKSHQDVIEEQEAIQAARAKKSNIYEPPIKIVSGNGWAPFTGEDLKGGGMLVRVASTAMQRGGNDREFTVSFVDDWGSHMETLLPLGAFDVSVAWIKPDCSKYDLLNDESRKRCDEYDFSQPIYETVAAYWSMPGNDYANVTSFADYAGARICRVDGWSTADLNTEGLNDPVVTFVRPNSAKECMELLAKGDVDMVSLDLENGAAAASEVPEAAEALPNPNLSKLETLHLITHKTNPRGRVYQALINRGLTEMRQSGEWYALISDSLVDVNNLSN
;
A
#
# COMPACT_ATOMS: atom_id res chain seq x y z
N MET A 1 41.70 81.50 -25.74
CA MET A 1 40.85 82.07 -24.69
C MET A 1 39.52 81.35 -24.74
N LEU A 2 39.31 80.36 -23.87
CA LEU A 2 38.02 79.78 -23.42
C LEU A 2 38.28 78.46 -22.66
N CYS A 3 37.44 78.25 -21.63
CA CYS A 3 37.10 77.01 -20.93
C CYS A 3 38.02 76.44 -19.83
N ASN A 4 37.81 76.91 -18.59
CA ASN A 4 36.96 76.31 -17.53
C ASN A 4 37.00 74.77 -17.32
N VAL A 5 37.08 74.34 -16.03
CA VAL A 5 36.12 73.43 -15.32
C VAL A 5 36.76 72.50 -14.24
N LYS A 6 36.21 72.67 -13.01
CA LYS A 6 35.84 71.74 -11.88
C LYS A 6 36.83 70.86 -11.08
N ASN A 7 36.83 71.18 -9.78
CA ASN A 7 36.72 70.36 -8.55
C ASN A 7 36.70 68.83 -8.61
N MET A 8 37.57 68.23 -7.78
CA MET A 8 37.66 66.81 -7.42
C MET A 8 36.68 66.44 -6.28
N ALA A 9 35.93 65.36 -6.47
CA ALA A 9 35.21 64.63 -5.43
C ALA A 9 35.91 63.30 -5.14
N ARG A 10 36.03 62.93 -3.85
CA ARG A 10 36.59 61.67 -3.36
C ARG A 10 35.56 60.54 -3.52
N GLY A 11 35.98 59.43 -4.13
CA GLY A 11 35.19 58.22 -4.31
C GLY A 11 35.30 57.25 -3.13
N SER A 12 34.20 56.56 -2.85
CA SER A 12 34.16 55.32 -2.08
C SER A 12 33.46 54.27 -2.92
N MET A 13 34.14 53.16 -3.19
CA MET A 13 33.59 51.99 -3.88
C MET A 13 32.60 51.25 -2.97
N ALA A 14 31.39 50.99 -3.47
CA ALA A 14 30.46 50.04 -2.88
C ALA A 14 30.53 48.74 -3.70
N VAL A 15 30.94 47.65 -3.04
CA VAL A 15 30.87 46.28 -3.58
C VAL A 15 29.44 45.79 -3.38
N ILE A 16 28.72 45.52 -4.47
CA ILE A 16 27.39 44.88 -4.43
C ILE A 16 27.61 43.37 -4.40
N ALA A 17 27.40 42.75 -3.25
CA ALA A 17 27.30 41.30 -3.14
C ALA A 17 25.95 40.84 -3.71
N MET A 18 25.95 40.17 -4.86
CA MET A 18 24.78 39.42 -5.34
C MET A 18 24.66 38.15 -4.50
N ALA A 19 23.67 38.11 -3.61
CA ALA A 19 23.25 36.89 -2.95
C ALA A 19 22.43 36.05 -3.93
N THR A 20 22.97 34.91 -4.37
CA THR A 20 22.20 33.86 -5.04
C THR A 20 21.32 33.18 -3.99
N LEU A 21 20.02 33.52 -3.98
CA LEU A 21 19.03 32.77 -3.23
C LEU A 21 18.78 31.44 -3.96
N SER A 22 19.38 30.38 -3.43
CA SER A 22 19.02 29.01 -3.80
C SER A 22 17.57 28.75 -3.37
N THR A 23 16.73 28.34 -4.31
CA THR A 23 15.38 27.86 -4.04
C THR A 23 15.44 26.45 -3.45
N THR A 24 15.34 26.34 -2.13
CA THR A 24 15.03 25.08 -1.43
C THR A 24 13.78 25.30 -0.59
N ALA A 25 12.60 25.15 -1.20
CA ALA A 25 11.31 25.39 -0.53
C ALA A 25 10.35 24.19 -0.56
N ALA A 26 10.84 22.99 -0.84
CA ALA A 26 10.04 21.75 -0.87
C ALA A 26 10.37 20.77 0.28
N ALA A 27 11.14 21.20 1.28
CA ALA A 27 11.60 20.33 2.38
C ALA A 27 11.11 20.80 3.77
N GLN A 28 10.10 21.68 3.82
CA GLN A 28 9.72 22.37 5.06
C GLN A 28 8.75 21.58 5.96
N GLU A 29 8.10 20.51 5.45
CA GLU A 29 7.06 19.77 6.20
C GLU A 29 7.41 18.31 6.53
N ALA A 30 8.42 17.69 5.90
CA ALA A 30 8.91 16.38 6.33
C ALA A 30 9.53 16.46 7.74
N CYS A 31 9.52 15.34 8.48
CA CYS A 31 10.00 15.26 9.87
C CYS A 31 9.30 16.25 10.83
N SER A 32 7.98 16.46 10.70
CA SER A 32 7.28 17.46 11.52
C SER A 32 5.86 17.02 11.87
N ASP A 33 5.25 17.68 12.86
CA ASP A 33 3.82 17.56 13.08
C ASP A 33 3.07 18.56 12.18
N TYR A 34 2.02 18.09 11.50
CA TYR A 34 1.19 18.90 10.61
C TYR A 34 -0.26 18.90 11.08
N THR A 35 -0.83 20.08 11.27
CA THR A 35 -2.26 20.24 11.55
C THR A 35 -3.02 20.40 10.25
N VAL A 36 -3.92 19.46 9.95
CA VAL A 36 -4.80 19.48 8.77
C VAL A 36 -5.56 20.79 8.69
N LYS A 37 -5.54 21.43 7.52
CA LYS A 37 -6.27 22.66 7.21
C LYS A 37 -7.47 22.36 6.32
N ASP A 38 -8.39 23.31 6.24
CA ASP A 38 -9.52 23.23 5.30
C ASP A 38 -9.03 23.04 3.85
N GLY A 39 -9.60 22.06 3.16
CA GLY A 39 -9.24 21.69 1.79
C GLY A 39 -8.02 20.78 1.63
N ASP A 40 -7.34 20.38 2.71
CA ASP A 40 -6.22 19.43 2.62
C ASP A 40 -6.68 18.01 2.27
N SER A 41 -5.83 17.30 1.52
CA SER A 41 -5.91 15.87 1.27
C SER A 41 -4.57 15.21 1.64
N LEU A 42 -4.57 13.89 1.87
CA LEU A 42 -3.30 13.18 2.15
C LEU A 42 -2.30 13.37 1.00
N GLY A 43 -2.78 13.32 -0.24
CA GLY A 43 -1.96 13.54 -1.43
C GLY A 43 -1.39 14.96 -1.51
N SER A 44 -2.16 16.00 -1.19
CA SER A 44 -1.65 17.38 -1.22
C SER A 44 -0.62 17.65 -0.11
N ILE A 45 -0.80 17.04 1.06
CA ILE A 45 0.17 17.10 2.16
C ILE A 45 1.46 16.36 1.75
N ALA A 46 1.35 15.16 1.18
CA ALA A 46 2.50 14.40 0.68
C ALA A 46 3.26 15.15 -0.42
N GLN A 47 2.53 15.80 -1.33
CA GLN A 47 3.13 16.59 -2.41
C GLN A 47 3.95 17.75 -1.86
N THR A 48 3.54 18.31 -0.72
CA THR A 48 4.24 19.40 -0.03
C THR A 48 5.44 18.89 0.80
N ALA A 49 5.29 17.75 1.47
CA ALA A 49 6.32 17.18 2.34
C ALA A 49 7.43 16.43 1.58
N PHE A 50 7.07 15.67 0.55
CA PHE A 50 7.96 14.72 -0.14
C PHE A 50 8.09 15.00 -1.64
N GLY A 51 7.31 15.93 -2.19
CA GLY A 51 7.34 16.22 -3.63
C GLY A 51 6.58 15.19 -4.49
N THR A 52 5.82 14.28 -3.88
CA THR A 52 5.03 13.25 -4.54
C THR A 52 3.62 13.18 -3.96
N PHE A 53 2.62 12.83 -4.77
CA PHE A 53 1.26 12.53 -4.26
C PHE A 53 1.17 11.18 -3.53
N ASP A 54 2.25 10.38 -3.53
CA ASP A 54 2.35 9.18 -2.71
C ASP A 54 2.39 9.54 -1.22
N TYR A 55 1.23 9.38 -0.58
CA TYR A 55 1.03 9.68 0.83
C TYR A 55 1.17 8.46 1.75
N GLN A 56 1.64 7.32 1.23
CA GLN A 56 1.61 6.04 1.95
C GLN A 56 2.35 6.13 3.30
N MET A 57 3.50 6.81 3.34
CA MET A 57 4.26 7.04 4.57
C MET A 57 3.46 7.84 5.61
N ILE A 58 2.79 8.92 5.20
CA ILE A 58 1.94 9.74 6.09
C ILE A 58 0.78 8.92 6.61
N PHE A 59 0.09 8.23 5.71
CA PHE A 59 -1.07 7.44 6.06
C PHE A 59 -0.65 6.33 7.04
N ASN A 60 0.48 5.65 6.81
CA ASN A 60 0.96 4.55 7.65
C ASN A 60 1.32 5.04 9.06
N ALA A 61 1.96 6.22 9.17
CA ALA A 61 2.33 6.82 10.45
C ALA A 61 1.11 7.24 11.30
N ASN A 62 -0.01 7.52 10.64
CA ASN A 62 -1.21 8.09 11.27
C ASN A 62 -2.44 7.17 11.17
N ARG A 63 -2.26 5.86 10.98
CA ARG A 63 -3.37 4.88 10.84
C ARG A 63 -4.38 4.92 11.99
N ASN A 64 -3.93 5.24 13.20
CA ASN A 64 -4.81 5.37 14.37
C ASN A 64 -5.62 6.69 14.41
N LYS A 65 -5.36 7.63 13.49
CA LYS A 65 -6.01 8.94 13.42
C LYS A 65 -6.87 9.11 12.16
N ILE A 66 -6.67 8.31 11.11
CA ILE A 66 -7.34 8.44 9.82
C ILE A 66 -8.31 7.27 9.64
N SER A 67 -9.62 7.55 9.68
CA SER A 67 -10.68 6.57 9.50
C SER A 67 -11.23 6.50 8.07
N ASP A 68 -11.16 7.60 7.33
CA ASP A 68 -11.57 7.72 5.92
C ASP A 68 -10.45 8.43 5.13
N PRO A 69 -9.79 7.75 4.16
CA PRO A 69 -8.71 8.33 3.39
C PRO A 69 -9.17 9.48 2.47
N ASN A 70 -10.46 9.55 2.13
CA ASN A 70 -11.01 10.64 1.29
C ASN A 70 -11.41 11.87 2.12
N ARG A 71 -11.39 11.78 3.45
CA ARG A 71 -11.85 12.85 4.33
C ARG A 71 -10.91 13.04 5.51
N LEU A 72 -10.08 14.08 5.43
CA LEU A 72 -9.30 14.57 6.56
C LEU A 72 -10.12 15.58 7.37
N GLU A 73 -10.24 15.35 8.68
CA GLU A 73 -10.88 16.32 9.58
C GLU A 73 -9.93 17.49 9.86
N GLU A 74 -10.38 18.71 9.59
CA GLU A 74 -9.65 19.94 9.92
C GLU A 74 -9.25 19.94 11.40
N GLY A 75 -8.01 20.33 11.69
CA GLY A 75 -7.46 20.32 13.04
C GLY A 75 -6.83 18.99 13.47
N THR A 76 -6.93 17.92 12.67
CA THR A 76 -6.23 16.66 12.95
C THR A 76 -4.72 16.88 12.94
N LEU A 77 -4.04 16.46 14.02
CA LEU A 77 -2.58 16.54 14.12
C LEU A 77 -1.94 15.26 13.57
N LEU A 78 -1.37 15.35 12.38
CA LEU A 78 -0.64 14.27 11.72
C LEU A 78 0.85 14.34 12.06
N GLU A 79 1.47 13.19 12.27
CA GLU A 79 2.92 13.06 12.34
C GLU A 79 3.44 12.81 10.93
N ILE A 80 4.19 13.75 10.37
CA ILE A 80 4.77 13.64 9.02
C ILE A 80 6.15 12.99 9.15
N PRO A 81 6.35 11.78 8.58
CA PRO A 81 7.64 11.12 8.64
C PRO A 81 8.76 11.93 8.01
N CYS A 82 9.98 11.57 8.36
CA CYS A 82 11.16 11.99 7.64
C CYS A 82 11.23 11.38 6.24
N ALA A 83 12.05 11.96 5.37
CA ALA A 83 12.26 11.44 4.01
C ALA A 83 12.86 10.01 4.00
N ASP A 84 13.54 9.61 5.07
CA ASP A 84 14.05 8.26 5.30
C ASP A 84 13.01 7.35 6.01
N GLY A 85 11.77 7.81 6.14
CA GLY A 85 10.66 7.13 6.79
C GLY A 85 10.59 7.25 8.30
N ASN A 86 11.69 7.57 8.98
CA ASN A 86 11.72 7.60 10.43
C ASN A 86 10.74 8.65 10.99
N LEU A 87 10.14 8.35 12.14
CA LEU A 87 9.35 9.32 12.88
C LEU A 87 10.27 10.30 13.60
N ALA A 88 9.95 11.60 13.56
CA ALA A 88 10.79 12.66 14.12
C ALA A 88 11.00 12.51 15.65
N SER A 89 10.04 11.88 16.33
CA SER A 89 10.01 11.73 17.78
C SER A 89 10.56 10.38 18.29
N GLY A 90 10.93 9.46 17.39
CA GLY A 90 11.09 8.03 17.68
C GLY A 90 12.52 7.48 17.59
N LYS A 91 12.68 6.21 18.01
CA LYS A 91 13.81 5.38 17.61
C LYS A 91 13.76 5.14 16.10
N SER A 92 14.91 4.93 15.46
CA SER A 92 14.91 4.57 14.04
C SER A 92 14.21 3.23 13.83
N HIS A 93 13.66 3.01 12.65
CA HIS A 93 13.01 1.73 12.31
C HIS A 93 13.95 0.54 12.50
N GLN A 94 15.21 0.73 12.12
CA GLN A 94 16.24 -0.29 12.24
C GLN A 94 16.49 -0.64 13.71
N ASP A 95 16.56 0.34 14.60
CA ASP A 95 16.72 0.09 16.05
C ASP A 95 15.55 -0.71 16.61
N VAL A 96 14.32 -0.40 16.20
CA VAL A 96 13.11 -1.13 16.64
C VAL A 96 13.15 -2.58 16.16
N ILE A 97 13.47 -2.80 14.88
CA ILE A 97 13.57 -4.14 14.29
C ILE A 97 14.66 -4.96 15.00
N GLU A 98 15.87 -4.41 15.15
CA GLU A 98 16.99 -5.08 15.81
C GLU A 98 16.70 -5.42 17.28
N GLU A 99 16.03 -4.52 18.01
CA GLU A 99 15.60 -4.77 19.38
C GLU A 99 14.63 -5.95 19.45
N GLN A 100 13.62 -6.00 18.57
CA GLN A 100 12.66 -7.10 18.57
C GLN A 100 13.29 -8.42 18.11
N GLU A 101 14.23 -8.40 17.17
CA GLU A 101 15.00 -9.57 16.77
C GLU A 101 15.82 -10.13 17.93
N ALA A 102 16.48 -9.27 18.71
CA ALA A 102 17.23 -9.68 19.89
C ALA A 102 16.31 -10.29 20.97
N ILE A 103 15.14 -9.67 21.21
CA ILE A 103 14.14 -10.19 22.15
C ILE A 103 13.67 -11.59 21.73
N GLN A 104 13.44 -11.80 20.44
CA GLN A 104 12.97 -13.09 19.94
C GLN A 104 14.07 -14.16 19.94
N ALA A 105 15.30 -13.81 19.57
CA ALA A 105 16.44 -14.71 19.69
C ALA A 105 16.64 -15.19 21.14
N ALA A 106 16.40 -14.33 22.13
CA ALA A 106 16.46 -14.69 23.54
C ALA A 106 15.30 -15.59 24.01
N ARG A 107 14.14 -15.53 23.34
CA ARG A 107 12.94 -16.35 23.63
C ARG A 107 12.95 -17.70 22.91
N ALA A 108 13.72 -17.82 21.83
CA ALA A 108 13.74 -18.99 20.96
C ALA A 108 14.05 -20.27 21.75
N LYS A 109 13.11 -21.21 21.76
CA LYS A 109 13.31 -22.55 22.33
C LYS A 109 13.64 -23.51 21.21
N LYS A 110 14.72 -24.28 21.37
CA LYS A 110 15.02 -25.38 20.44
C LYS A 110 14.10 -26.56 20.73
N SER A 111 13.17 -26.81 19.83
CA SER A 111 12.44 -28.08 19.79
C SER A 111 13.32 -29.16 19.15
N ASN A 112 13.31 -30.36 19.73
CA ASN A 112 13.93 -31.55 19.12
C ASN A 112 12.92 -32.36 18.30
N ILE A 113 11.67 -31.87 18.19
CA ILE A 113 10.63 -32.50 17.38
C ILE A 113 10.76 -31.94 15.97
N TYR A 114 10.96 -32.84 15.00
CA TYR A 114 10.93 -32.43 13.60
C TYR A 114 9.51 -32.08 13.19
N GLU A 115 9.34 -30.85 12.71
CA GLU A 115 8.14 -30.39 12.06
C GLU A 115 8.49 -29.93 10.65
N PRO A 116 7.69 -30.29 9.63
CA PRO A 116 7.98 -29.87 8.27
C PRO A 116 7.93 -28.34 8.15
N PRO A 117 8.69 -27.72 7.24
CA PRO A 117 8.61 -26.28 7.02
C PRO A 117 7.19 -25.83 6.64
N ILE A 118 6.81 -24.63 7.08
CA ILE A 118 5.55 -23.99 6.68
C ILE A 118 5.72 -23.45 5.26
N LYS A 119 4.83 -23.83 4.35
CA LYS A 119 4.89 -23.40 2.95
C LYS A 119 4.00 -22.18 2.73
N ILE A 120 4.60 -21.03 2.46
CA ILE A 120 3.93 -19.77 2.19
C ILE A 120 3.98 -19.49 0.69
N VAL A 121 2.87 -19.06 0.10
CA VAL A 121 2.81 -18.64 -1.32
C VAL A 121 2.30 -17.21 -1.47
N SER A 122 2.94 -16.46 -2.36
CA SER A 122 2.53 -15.13 -2.84
C SER A 122 2.75 -15.06 -4.36
N GLY A 123 2.48 -13.93 -5.01
CA GLY A 123 2.79 -13.72 -6.43
C GLY A 123 3.62 -12.45 -6.68
N ASN A 124 4.11 -12.29 -7.91
CA ASN A 124 4.82 -11.10 -8.37
C ASN A 124 3.86 -10.04 -8.97
N GLY A 125 4.44 -8.94 -9.47
CA GLY A 125 3.70 -7.89 -10.19
C GLY A 125 2.91 -6.94 -9.30
N TRP A 126 3.25 -6.84 -8.01
CA TRP A 126 2.56 -5.98 -7.04
C TRP A 126 3.55 -5.34 -6.04
N ALA A 127 4.67 -4.81 -6.53
CA ALA A 127 5.56 -4.01 -5.69
C ALA A 127 4.82 -2.75 -5.20
N PRO A 128 5.08 -2.25 -3.96
CA PRO A 128 6.04 -2.75 -2.97
C PRO A 128 5.53 -3.92 -2.10
N PHE A 129 4.30 -4.37 -2.33
CA PHE A 129 3.61 -5.32 -1.46
C PHE A 129 4.17 -6.74 -1.55
N THR A 130 4.34 -7.26 -2.76
CA THR A 130 4.83 -8.62 -3.00
C THR A 130 5.71 -8.70 -4.25
N GLY A 131 6.75 -9.53 -4.19
CA GLY A 131 7.61 -9.86 -5.33
C GLY A 131 8.89 -10.56 -4.91
N GLU A 132 9.34 -11.55 -5.69
CA GLU A 132 10.51 -12.38 -5.35
C GLU A 132 11.83 -11.59 -5.33
N ASP A 133 11.92 -10.55 -6.16
CA ASP A 133 13.08 -9.66 -6.24
C ASP A 133 13.10 -8.60 -5.13
N LEU A 134 12.02 -8.47 -4.35
CA LEU A 134 11.94 -7.52 -3.25
C LEU A 134 12.58 -8.09 -1.99
N LYS A 135 13.16 -7.22 -1.14
CA LYS A 135 13.71 -7.61 0.17
C LYS A 135 12.67 -8.41 0.95
N GLY A 136 13.02 -9.63 1.33
CA GLY A 136 12.13 -10.53 2.09
C GLY A 136 10.82 -10.89 1.37
N GLY A 137 10.74 -10.74 0.05
CA GLY A 137 9.55 -11.03 -0.74
C GLY A 137 8.53 -9.89 -0.87
N GLY A 138 8.86 -8.69 -0.37
CA GLY A 138 7.98 -7.52 -0.36
C GLY A 138 7.35 -7.25 1.01
N MET A 139 6.76 -6.07 1.15
CA MET A 139 6.24 -5.56 2.42
C MET A 139 5.26 -6.54 3.11
N LEU A 140 4.28 -7.09 2.38
CA LEU A 140 3.27 -7.96 2.97
C LEU A 140 3.84 -9.32 3.36
N VAL A 141 4.77 -9.86 2.56
CA VAL A 141 5.47 -11.10 2.87
C VAL A 141 6.33 -10.93 4.12
N ARG A 142 7.07 -9.81 4.22
CA ARG A 142 7.86 -9.47 5.41
C ARG A 142 6.97 -9.37 6.66
N VAL A 143 5.86 -8.62 6.59
CA VAL A 143 4.91 -8.50 7.72
C VAL A 143 4.39 -9.88 8.12
N ALA A 144 4.02 -10.71 7.14
CA ALA A 144 3.53 -12.06 7.37
C ALA A 144 4.56 -12.97 8.07
N SER A 145 5.77 -13.05 7.52
CA SER A 145 6.84 -13.90 8.05
C SER A 145 7.29 -13.44 9.44
N THR A 146 7.41 -12.13 9.65
CA THR A 146 7.78 -11.57 10.95
C THR A 146 6.68 -11.82 11.97
N ALA A 147 5.41 -11.61 11.62
CA ALA A 147 4.29 -11.93 12.52
C ALA A 147 4.25 -13.40 12.89
N MET A 148 4.53 -14.30 11.95
CA MET A 148 4.60 -15.74 12.26
C MET A 148 5.70 -16.03 13.29
N GLN A 149 6.90 -15.46 13.12
CA GLN A 149 8.00 -15.58 14.07
C GLN A 149 7.66 -14.97 15.44
N ARG A 150 7.16 -13.73 15.49
CA ARG A 150 6.75 -13.05 16.74
C ARG A 150 5.64 -13.81 17.46
N GLY A 151 4.80 -14.51 16.71
CA GLY A 151 3.78 -15.43 17.20
C GLY A 151 4.30 -16.63 17.99
N GLY A 152 5.61 -16.88 17.96
CA GLY A 152 6.26 -18.02 18.59
C GLY A 152 6.42 -19.23 17.68
N ASN A 153 6.44 -19.01 16.36
CA ASN A 153 6.78 -20.07 15.41
C ASN A 153 8.27 -20.43 15.53
N ASP A 154 8.55 -21.69 15.84
CA ASP A 154 9.89 -22.29 15.90
C ASP A 154 10.19 -23.20 14.70
N ARG A 155 9.28 -23.26 13.73
CA ARG A 155 9.42 -24.03 12.48
C ARG A 155 10.08 -23.19 11.40
N GLU A 156 10.84 -23.84 10.52
CA GLU A 156 11.25 -23.22 9.27
C GLU A 156 10.02 -22.87 8.42
N PHE A 157 10.15 -21.86 7.57
CA PHE A 157 9.17 -21.56 6.53
C PHE A 157 9.87 -21.27 5.22
N THR A 158 9.17 -21.55 4.13
CA THR A 158 9.60 -21.23 2.76
C THR A 158 8.56 -20.31 2.14
N VAL A 159 9.01 -19.25 1.47
CA VAL A 159 8.16 -18.42 0.64
C VAL A 159 8.40 -18.81 -0.82
N SER A 160 7.32 -19.06 -1.56
CA SER A 160 7.36 -19.29 -3.01
C SER A 160 6.46 -18.29 -3.73
N PHE A 161 6.80 -17.99 -4.97
CA PHE A 161 6.07 -17.07 -5.81
C PHE A 161 5.41 -17.83 -6.96
N VAL A 162 4.09 -17.70 -7.09
CA VAL A 162 3.29 -18.23 -8.19
C VAL A 162 2.43 -17.08 -8.71
N ASP A 163 2.61 -16.73 -9.99
CA ASP A 163 1.96 -15.54 -10.56
C ASP A 163 0.51 -15.79 -10.99
N ASP A 164 0.12 -17.06 -11.08
CA ASP A 164 -1.29 -17.45 -11.18
C ASP A 164 -1.95 -17.30 -9.81
N TRP A 165 -2.36 -16.06 -9.50
CA TRP A 165 -3.02 -15.71 -8.24
C TRP A 165 -4.28 -16.56 -7.99
N GLY A 166 -5.09 -16.80 -9.01
CA GLY A 166 -6.31 -17.63 -8.91
C GLY A 166 -5.98 -19.03 -8.39
N SER A 167 -4.88 -19.64 -8.88
CA SER A 167 -4.46 -20.98 -8.46
C SER A 167 -4.17 -21.10 -6.96
N HIS A 168 -3.75 -20.03 -6.28
CA HIS A 168 -3.48 -20.05 -4.84
C HIS A 168 -4.70 -20.54 -4.09
N MET A 169 -5.84 -19.93 -4.41
CA MET A 169 -7.11 -20.29 -3.82
C MET A 169 -7.63 -21.57 -4.46
N GLU A 170 -7.80 -21.63 -5.77
CA GLU A 170 -8.57 -22.71 -6.40
C GLU A 170 -7.90 -24.09 -6.36
N THR A 171 -6.57 -24.15 -6.24
CA THR A 171 -5.81 -25.39 -6.39
C THR A 171 -4.79 -25.59 -5.27
N LEU A 172 -3.89 -24.64 -5.07
CA LEU A 172 -2.67 -24.83 -4.28
C LEU A 172 -2.96 -25.02 -2.78
N LEU A 173 -3.79 -24.17 -2.19
CA LEU A 173 -4.16 -24.30 -0.78
C LEU A 173 -5.13 -25.49 -0.53
N PRO A 174 -6.17 -25.73 -1.35
CA PRO A 174 -7.07 -26.89 -1.19
C PRO A 174 -6.36 -28.23 -1.27
N LEU A 175 -5.36 -28.36 -2.17
CA LEU A 175 -4.54 -29.58 -2.30
C LEU A 175 -3.46 -29.71 -1.22
N GLY A 176 -3.27 -28.70 -0.37
CA GLY A 176 -2.19 -28.66 0.62
C GLY A 176 -0.79 -28.57 0.02
N ALA A 177 -0.67 -28.09 -1.23
CA ALA A 177 0.63 -27.81 -1.84
C ALA A 177 1.34 -26.69 -1.08
N PHE A 178 0.57 -25.69 -0.63
CA PHE A 178 0.99 -24.63 0.28
C PHE A 178 0.08 -24.58 1.50
N ASP A 179 0.63 -24.12 2.62
CA ASP A 179 -0.08 -24.02 3.88
C ASP A 179 -0.86 -22.71 3.99
N VAL A 180 -0.23 -21.62 3.54
CA VAL A 180 -0.65 -20.24 3.77
C VAL A 180 -0.45 -19.44 2.49
N SER A 181 -1.37 -18.53 2.16
CA SER A 181 -1.16 -17.52 1.13
C SER A 181 -1.29 -16.10 1.67
N VAL A 182 -0.51 -15.17 1.11
CA VAL A 182 -0.38 -13.77 1.56
C VAL A 182 -1.08 -12.84 0.57
N ALA A 183 -1.51 -11.67 1.05
CA ALA A 183 -2.02 -10.54 0.25
C ALA A 183 -3.46 -10.69 -0.28
N TRP A 184 -4.38 -11.16 0.56
CA TRP A 184 -5.77 -11.39 0.16
C TRP A 184 -6.76 -10.42 0.81
N ILE A 185 -7.61 -9.82 -0.01
CA ILE A 185 -8.79 -9.07 0.45
C ILE A 185 -9.78 -10.05 1.07
N LYS A 186 -10.28 -9.71 2.26
CA LYS A 186 -11.36 -10.44 2.92
C LYS A 186 -12.72 -9.84 2.52
N PRO A 187 -13.62 -10.61 1.88
CA PRO A 187 -14.98 -10.14 1.62
C PRO A 187 -15.74 -9.86 2.92
N ASP A 188 -16.67 -8.91 2.88
CA ASP A 188 -17.63 -8.72 3.96
C ASP A 188 -18.66 -9.86 3.93
N CYS A 189 -18.32 -10.96 4.61
CA CYS A 189 -19.16 -12.15 4.70
C CYS A 189 -20.49 -11.90 5.44
N SER A 190 -20.71 -10.73 6.07
CA SER A 190 -22.02 -10.35 6.61
C SER A 190 -22.99 -9.89 5.51
N LYS A 191 -22.47 -9.48 4.36
CA LYS A 191 -23.22 -9.10 3.15
C LYS A 191 -23.24 -10.23 2.10
N TYR A 192 -23.30 -11.49 2.55
CA TYR A 192 -23.14 -12.70 1.73
C TYR A 192 -24.04 -12.73 0.47
N ASP A 193 -25.27 -12.22 0.58
CA ASP A 193 -26.23 -12.21 -0.53
C ASP A 193 -25.81 -11.27 -1.67
N LEU A 194 -25.00 -10.23 -1.37
CA LEU A 194 -24.47 -9.28 -2.35
C LEU A 194 -23.16 -9.76 -3.01
N LEU A 195 -22.54 -10.81 -2.47
CA LEU A 195 -21.28 -11.34 -2.98
C LEU A 195 -21.50 -12.24 -4.20
N ASN A 196 -20.55 -12.23 -5.13
CA ASN A 196 -20.48 -13.20 -6.22
C ASN A 196 -19.98 -14.57 -5.71
N ASP A 197 -20.07 -15.61 -6.55
CA ASP A 197 -19.71 -16.98 -6.17
C ASP A 197 -18.24 -17.11 -5.75
N GLU A 198 -17.34 -16.37 -6.39
CA GLU A 198 -15.92 -16.32 -6.03
C GLU A 198 -15.74 -15.82 -4.58
N SER A 199 -16.34 -14.67 -4.26
CA SER A 199 -16.27 -14.06 -2.93
C SER A 199 -16.97 -14.90 -1.86
N ARG A 200 -18.08 -15.58 -2.20
CA ARG A 200 -18.75 -16.53 -1.30
C ARG A 200 -17.85 -17.73 -0.96
N LYS A 201 -17.19 -18.33 -1.95
CA LYS A 201 -16.20 -19.40 -1.72
C LYS A 201 -15.10 -18.96 -0.76
N ARG A 202 -14.61 -17.71 -0.90
CA ARG A 202 -13.62 -17.14 0.03
C ARG A 202 -14.15 -17.18 1.48
N CYS A 203 -15.38 -16.77 1.72
CA CYS A 203 -16.03 -16.85 3.04
C CYS A 203 -16.19 -18.29 3.55
N ASP A 204 -16.58 -19.20 2.66
CA ASP A 204 -16.99 -20.56 3.01
C ASP A 204 -15.80 -21.50 3.22
N GLU A 205 -14.71 -21.30 2.50
CA GLU A 205 -13.60 -22.27 2.39
C GLU A 205 -12.29 -21.82 3.03
N TYR A 206 -12.15 -20.54 3.41
CA TYR A 206 -10.89 -19.99 3.93
C TYR A 206 -11.05 -19.36 5.32
N ASP A 207 -10.00 -19.52 6.12
CA ASP A 207 -9.79 -18.78 7.36
C ASP A 207 -8.85 -17.59 7.06
N PHE A 208 -9.17 -16.41 7.60
CA PHE A 208 -8.42 -15.17 7.41
C PHE A 208 -7.77 -14.73 8.72
N SER A 209 -6.57 -14.18 8.64
CA SER A 209 -5.89 -13.54 9.77
C SER A 209 -6.62 -12.26 10.20
N GLN A 210 -6.17 -11.62 11.27
CA GLN A 210 -6.35 -10.17 11.41
C GLN A 210 -5.71 -9.46 10.20
N PRO A 211 -6.17 -8.26 9.83
CA PRO A 211 -5.53 -7.50 8.76
C PRO A 211 -4.02 -7.42 8.99
N ILE A 212 -3.22 -7.77 7.99
CA ILE A 212 -1.76 -7.55 8.02
C ILE A 212 -1.42 -6.15 7.54
N TYR A 213 -2.25 -5.61 6.65
CA TYR A 213 -2.11 -4.29 6.07
C TYR A 213 -3.48 -3.76 5.66
N GLU A 214 -3.60 -2.43 5.57
CA GLU A 214 -4.79 -1.75 5.06
C GLU A 214 -4.36 -0.90 3.87
N THR A 215 -4.97 -1.13 2.72
CA THR A 215 -4.73 -0.40 1.48
C THR A 215 -5.96 0.42 1.09
N VAL A 216 -5.81 1.32 0.13
CA VAL A 216 -6.88 2.13 -0.41
C VAL A 216 -7.23 1.60 -1.80
N ALA A 217 -8.40 0.97 -1.95
CA ALA A 217 -8.95 0.68 -3.26
C ALA A 217 -9.27 1.99 -3.98
N ALA A 218 -8.81 2.09 -5.21
CA ALA A 218 -8.95 3.25 -6.07
C ALA A 218 -9.53 2.86 -7.44
N TYR A 219 -10.21 3.83 -8.04
CA TYR A 219 -11.02 3.64 -9.23
C TYR A 219 -10.54 4.61 -10.31
N TRP A 220 -9.69 4.11 -11.20
CA TRP A 220 -8.93 4.92 -12.15
C TRP A 220 -9.68 5.10 -13.46
N SER A 221 -9.67 6.32 -13.98
CA SER A 221 -10.27 6.65 -15.28
C SER A 221 -9.47 7.73 -16.00
N MET A 222 -9.63 7.81 -17.33
CA MET A 222 -9.02 8.89 -18.11
C MET A 222 -9.75 10.22 -17.87
N PRO A 223 -9.06 11.37 -18.00
CA PRO A 223 -9.70 12.67 -17.92
C PRO A 223 -10.86 12.80 -18.91
N GLY A 224 -11.97 13.36 -18.45
CA GLY A 224 -13.18 13.53 -19.27
C GLY A 224 -14.01 12.26 -19.47
N ASN A 225 -13.63 11.13 -18.85
CA ASN A 225 -14.48 9.94 -18.77
C ASN A 225 -15.77 10.24 -17.96
N ASP A 226 -16.91 9.69 -18.41
CA ASP A 226 -18.22 9.91 -17.79
C ASP A 226 -18.26 9.49 -16.30
N TYR A 227 -17.39 8.58 -15.89
CA TYR A 227 -17.31 8.05 -14.53
C TYR A 227 -16.22 8.72 -13.66
N ALA A 228 -15.44 9.67 -14.19
CA ALA A 228 -14.28 10.21 -13.48
C ALA A 228 -14.60 10.94 -12.17
N ASN A 229 -15.79 11.53 -12.07
CA ASN A 229 -16.21 12.38 -10.95
C ASN A 229 -17.51 11.93 -10.30
N VAL A 230 -17.93 10.67 -10.50
CA VAL A 230 -19.14 10.17 -9.84
C VAL A 230 -18.92 10.11 -8.33
N THR A 231 -19.98 10.39 -7.57
CA THR A 231 -19.95 10.46 -6.10
C THR A 231 -20.71 9.31 -5.44
N SER A 232 -21.29 8.41 -6.24
CA SER A 232 -21.94 7.19 -5.78
C SER A 232 -21.51 5.99 -6.61
N PHE A 233 -21.33 4.83 -5.97
CA PHE A 233 -21.07 3.59 -6.69
C PHE A 233 -22.17 3.21 -7.67
N ALA A 234 -23.44 3.55 -7.39
CA ALA A 234 -24.55 3.27 -8.29
C ALA A 234 -24.40 3.95 -9.67
N ASP A 235 -23.68 5.06 -9.74
CA ASP A 235 -23.44 5.80 -10.97
C ASP A 235 -22.40 5.11 -11.87
N TYR A 236 -21.70 4.06 -11.40
CA TYR A 236 -20.88 3.18 -12.24
C TYR A 236 -21.70 2.16 -13.06
N ALA A 237 -23.04 2.18 -12.96
CA ALA A 237 -23.87 1.28 -13.75
C ALA A 237 -23.56 1.38 -15.25
N GLY A 238 -23.38 0.23 -15.89
CA GLY A 238 -22.99 0.11 -17.31
C GLY A 238 -21.49 0.18 -17.58
N ALA A 239 -20.64 0.49 -16.58
CA ALA A 239 -19.21 0.62 -16.78
C ALA A 239 -18.55 -0.73 -17.13
N ARG A 240 -17.55 -0.68 -18.02
CA ARG A 240 -16.58 -1.76 -18.24
C ARG A 240 -15.43 -1.57 -17.26
N ILE A 241 -15.30 -2.47 -16.30
CA ILE A 241 -14.34 -2.39 -15.21
C ILE A 241 -13.22 -3.39 -15.45
N CYS A 242 -11.99 -2.90 -15.53
CA CYS A 242 -10.83 -3.77 -15.50
C CYS A 242 -10.46 -4.15 -14.06
N ARG A 243 -10.25 -5.44 -13.83
CA ARG A 243 -9.72 -5.99 -12.59
C ARG A 243 -8.83 -7.18 -12.94
N VAL A 244 -7.63 -7.27 -12.39
CA VAL A 244 -6.70 -8.37 -12.65
C VAL A 244 -7.35 -9.72 -12.39
N ASP A 245 -7.03 -10.72 -13.20
CA ASP A 245 -7.53 -12.08 -13.03
C ASP A 245 -7.15 -12.67 -11.66
N GLY A 246 -8.05 -13.44 -11.05
CA GLY A 246 -7.92 -13.96 -9.69
C GLY A 246 -8.04 -12.93 -8.56
N TRP A 247 -8.13 -11.63 -8.85
CA TRP A 247 -8.33 -10.60 -7.83
C TRP A 247 -9.80 -10.48 -7.43
N SER A 248 -10.02 -10.21 -6.14
CA SER A 248 -11.36 -10.07 -5.58
C SER A 248 -12.11 -8.90 -6.23
N THR A 249 -13.42 -9.08 -6.40
CA THR A 249 -14.36 -7.98 -6.71
C THR A 249 -15.30 -7.68 -5.54
N ALA A 250 -15.04 -8.24 -4.36
CA ALA A 250 -15.93 -8.11 -3.21
C ALA A 250 -16.21 -6.64 -2.82
N ASP A 251 -15.23 -5.77 -3.01
CA ASP A 251 -15.32 -4.33 -2.74
C ASP A 251 -16.37 -3.64 -3.60
N LEU A 252 -16.46 -4.03 -4.87
CA LEU A 252 -17.45 -3.58 -5.84
C LEU A 252 -18.80 -4.30 -5.66
N ASN A 253 -18.78 -5.60 -5.41
CA ASN A 253 -19.99 -6.42 -5.28
C ASN A 253 -20.85 -5.97 -4.08
N THR A 254 -20.20 -5.62 -2.96
CA THR A 254 -20.89 -5.10 -1.76
C THR A 254 -21.52 -3.73 -1.96
N GLU A 255 -21.16 -3.01 -3.04
CA GLU A 255 -21.76 -1.74 -3.47
C GLU A 255 -22.81 -1.95 -4.59
N GLY A 256 -23.13 -3.20 -4.93
CA GLY A 256 -24.11 -3.53 -5.97
C GLY A 256 -23.54 -3.63 -7.38
N LEU A 257 -22.22 -3.46 -7.54
CA LEU A 257 -21.53 -3.58 -8.83
C LEU A 257 -21.14 -5.04 -9.09
N ASN A 258 -22.10 -5.77 -9.65
CA ASN A 258 -21.99 -7.16 -10.06
C ASN A 258 -22.39 -7.28 -11.54
N ASP A 259 -21.99 -8.34 -12.24
CA ASP A 259 -22.61 -8.67 -13.52
C ASP A 259 -24.13 -8.91 -13.32
N PRO A 260 -25.02 -8.40 -14.20
CA PRO A 260 -24.74 -7.62 -15.42
C PRO A 260 -24.83 -6.10 -15.24
N VAL A 261 -24.84 -5.57 -14.00
CA VAL A 261 -24.87 -4.11 -13.72
C VAL A 261 -23.63 -3.42 -14.25
N VAL A 262 -22.48 -4.09 -14.17
CA VAL A 262 -21.19 -3.70 -14.76
C VAL A 262 -20.64 -4.88 -15.55
N THR A 263 -19.64 -4.67 -16.40
CA THR A 263 -18.93 -5.75 -17.11
C THR A 263 -17.49 -5.81 -16.64
N PHE A 264 -17.03 -6.97 -16.17
CA PHE A 264 -15.64 -7.15 -15.78
C PHE A 264 -14.75 -7.60 -16.95
N VAL A 265 -13.62 -6.94 -17.13
CA VAL A 265 -12.53 -7.34 -18.03
C VAL A 265 -11.34 -7.77 -17.19
N ARG A 266 -10.87 -9.00 -17.38
CA ARG A 266 -9.86 -9.65 -16.50
C ARG A 266 -8.56 -10.01 -17.22
N PRO A 267 -7.63 -9.06 -17.39
CA PRO A 267 -6.27 -9.34 -17.87
C PRO A 267 -5.38 -9.90 -16.75
N ASN A 268 -4.15 -10.28 -17.09
CA ASN A 268 -3.24 -10.92 -16.13
C ASN A 268 -2.37 -9.94 -15.31
N SER A 269 -2.45 -8.63 -15.58
CA SER A 269 -1.63 -7.64 -14.88
C SER A 269 -2.28 -6.27 -14.76
N ALA A 270 -1.86 -5.50 -13.75
CA ALA A 270 -2.28 -4.11 -13.56
C ALA A 270 -1.90 -3.21 -14.75
N LYS A 271 -0.70 -3.43 -15.31
CA LYS A 271 -0.22 -2.74 -16.51
C LYS A 271 -1.17 -2.94 -17.70
N GLU A 272 -1.57 -4.18 -17.96
CA GLU A 272 -2.51 -4.50 -19.05
C GLU A 272 -3.88 -3.84 -18.81
N CYS A 273 -4.33 -3.72 -17.56
CA CYS A 273 -5.52 -2.92 -17.24
C CYS A 273 -5.36 -1.44 -17.62
N MET A 274 -4.20 -0.83 -17.35
CA MET A 274 -3.93 0.56 -17.74
C MET A 274 -3.82 0.72 -19.26
N GLU A 275 -3.25 -0.25 -19.98
CA GLU A 275 -3.21 -0.24 -21.44
C GLU A 275 -4.62 -0.32 -22.05
N LEU A 276 -5.53 -1.11 -21.48
CA LEU A 276 -6.93 -1.19 -21.91
C LEU A 276 -7.68 0.12 -21.61
N LEU A 277 -7.39 0.75 -20.48
CA LEU A 277 -7.98 2.04 -20.10
C LEU A 277 -7.58 3.14 -21.07
N ALA A 278 -6.28 3.24 -21.40
CA ALA A 278 -5.76 4.21 -22.34
C ALA A 278 -6.35 4.06 -23.76
N LYS A 279 -6.68 2.83 -24.17
CA LYS A 279 -7.34 2.54 -25.46
C LYS A 279 -8.84 2.85 -25.45
N GLY A 280 -9.44 3.03 -24.28
CA GLY A 280 -10.90 3.14 -24.13
C GLY A 280 -11.64 1.80 -24.26
N ASP A 281 -10.94 0.68 -24.11
CA ASP A 281 -11.53 -0.67 -24.11
C ASP A 281 -12.22 -1.00 -22.78
N VAL A 282 -11.84 -0.29 -21.72
CA VAL A 282 -12.52 -0.25 -20.42
C VAL A 282 -12.75 1.20 -20.01
N ASP A 283 -13.74 1.43 -19.15
CA ASP A 283 -14.08 2.78 -18.68
C ASP A 283 -13.41 3.10 -17.34
N MET A 284 -13.11 2.06 -16.56
CA MET A 284 -12.52 2.17 -15.23
C MET A 284 -11.55 1.02 -14.96
N VAL A 285 -10.46 1.29 -14.26
CA VAL A 285 -9.57 0.26 -13.68
C VAL A 285 -9.74 0.26 -12.16
N SER A 286 -10.04 -0.88 -11.57
CA SER A 286 -10.02 -1.04 -10.12
C SER A 286 -8.74 -1.70 -9.65
N LEU A 287 -7.96 -0.99 -8.85
CA LEU A 287 -6.72 -1.45 -8.23
C LEU A 287 -6.57 -0.75 -6.87
N ASP A 288 -5.68 -1.23 -6.02
CA ASP A 288 -5.17 -0.38 -4.94
C ASP A 288 -4.48 0.86 -5.53
N LEU A 289 -4.51 1.96 -4.78
CA LEU A 289 -4.00 3.26 -5.22
C LEU A 289 -2.52 3.16 -5.61
N GLU A 290 -1.71 2.45 -4.84
CA GLU A 290 -0.28 2.36 -5.08
C GLU A 290 0.03 1.56 -6.35
N ASN A 291 -0.56 0.38 -6.52
CA ASN A 291 -0.39 -0.43 -7.73
C ASN A 291 -0.96 0.26 -8.98
N GLY A 292 -2.09 0.97 -8.84
CA GLY A 292 -2.65 1.75 -9.94
C GLY A 292 -1.71 2.86 -10.40
N ALA A 293 -1.13 3.62 -9.45
CA ALA A 293 -0.17 4.67 -9.77
C ALA A 293 1.09 4.11 -10.45
N ALA A 294 1.63 3.01 -9.93
CA ALA A 294 2.78 2.33 -10.51
C ALA A 294 2.47 1.85 -11.95
N ALA A 295 1.36 1.16 -12.14
CA ALA A 295 0.95 0.67 -13.46
C ALA A 295 0.70 1.80 -14.47
N ALA A 296 0.12 2.93 -14.04
CA ALA A 296 -0.08 4.10 -14.91
C ALA A 296 1.26 4.73 -15.31
N SER A 297 2.26 4.75 -14.42
CA SER A 297 3.59 5.29 -14.74
C SER A 297 4.35 4.47 -15.80
N GLU A 298 4.05 3.17 -15.92
CA GLU A 298 4.63 2.28 -16.93
C GLU A 298 3.95 2.37 -18.30
N VAL A 299 2.79 3.01 -18.38
CA VAL A 299 1.97 3.15 -19.60
C VAL A 299 1.84 4.63 -19.93
N PRO A 300 2.70 5.19 -20.80
CA PRO A 300 2.70 6.62 -21.11
C PRO A 300 1.34 7.18 -21.55
N GLU A 301 0.55 6.38 -22.26
CA GLU A 301 -0.79 6.73 -22.72
C GLU A 301 -1.84 6.78 -21.59
N ALA A 302 -1.55 6.16 -20.44
CA ALA A 302 -2.36 6.20 -19.22
C ALA A 302 -1.81 7.19 -18.17
N ALA A 303 -0.77 7.98 -18.50
CA ALA A 303 -0.11 8.87 -17.55
C ALA A 303 -1.05 9.96 -16.97
N GLU A 304 -2.12 10.30 -17.67
CA GLU A 304 -3.15 11.24 -17.19
C GLU A 304 -4.31 10.56 -16.45
N ALA A 305 -4.31 9.22 -16.33
CA ALA A 305 -5.34 8.51 -15.58
C ALA A 305 -5.29 8.91 -14.11
N LEU A 306 -6.46 9.24 -13.55
CA LEU A 306 -6.59 9.68 -12.17
C LEU A 306 -7.58 8.78 -11.42
N PRO A 307 -7.32 8.51 -10.13
CA PRO A 307 -8.30 7.85 -9.29
C PRO A 307 -9.48 8.79 -9.02
N ASN A 308 -10.70 8.24 -8.97
CA ASN A 308 -11.87 8.99 -8.56
C ASN A 308 -11.71 9.43 -7.08
N PRO A 309 -11.72 10.73 -6.78
CA PRO A 309 -11.42 11.24 -5.44
C PRO A 309 -12.54 11.02 -4.42
N ASN A 310 -13.73 10.62 -4.86
CA ASN A 310 -14.92 10.54 -4.01
C ASN A 310 -15.22 9.12 -3.51
N LEU A 311 -14.65 8.10 -4.16
CA LEU A 311 -15.12 6.73 -4.02
C LEU A 311 -14.08 5.74 -3.49
N SER A 312 -12.84 6.18 -3.19
CA SER A 312 -11.83 5.27 -2.67
C SER A 312 -12.28 4.60 -1.37
N LYS A 313 -11.87 3.35 -1.12
CA LYS A 313 -12.29 2.60 0.08
C LYS A 313 -11.10 1.97 0.77
N LEU A 314 -11.15 1.92 2.09
CA LEU A 314 -10.21 1.10 2.86
C LEU A 314 -10.51 -0.37 2.63
N GLU A 315 -9.48 -1.10 2.25
CA GLU A 315 -9.47 -2.55 2.16
C GLU A 315 -8.44 -3.12 3.11
N THR A 316 -8.74 -4.32 3.59
CA THR A 316 -7.86 -5.05 4.50
C THR A 316 -7.26 -6.22 3.76
N LEU A 317 -5.94 -6.35 3.83
CA LEU A 317 -5.19 -7.47 3.29
C LEU A 317 -4.84 -8.45 4.40
N HIS A 318 -4.92 -9.73 4.09
CA HIS A 318 -4.83 -10.81 5.06
C HIS A 318 -3.93 -11.94 4.58
N LEU A 319 -3.53 -12.77 5.55
CA LEU A 319 -3.08 -14.13 5.30
C LEU A 319 -4.27 -15.09 5.32
N ILE A 320 -4.30 -16.02 4.39
CA ILE A 320 -5.36 -17.02 4.28
C ILE A 320 -4.80 -18.42 4.42
N THR A 321 -5.64 -19.30 4.97
CA THR A 321 -5.44 -20.75 5.01
C THR A 321 -6.73 -21.41 4.57
N HIS A 322 -6.66 -22.44 3.75
CA HIS A 322 -7.86 -23.20 3.41
C HIS A 322 -8.31 -24.03 4.61
N LYS A 323 -9.63 -24.15 4.83
CA LYS A 323 -10.22 -24.80 6.01
C LYS A 323 -9.95 -26.31 6.08
N THR A 324 -9.55 -26.95 4.98
CA THR A 324 -9.09 -28.36 5.01
C THR A 324 -7.67 -28.53 5.53
N ASN A 325 -6.88 -27.45 5.65
CA ASN A 325 -5.54 -27.55 6.24
C ASN A 325 -5.67 -27.85 7.74
N PRO A 326 -5.22 -29.02 8.23
CA PRO A 326 -5.37 -29.40 9.64
C PRO A 326 -4.59 -28.48 10.60
N ARG A 327 -3.63 -27.70 10.09
CA ARG A 327 -2.85 -26.71 10.84
C ARG A 327 -3.20 -25.27 10.50
N GLY A 328 -4.15 -25.01 9.59
CA GLY A 328 -4.47 -23.66 9.11
C GLY A 328 -4.75 -22.69 10.26
N ARG A 329 -5.64 -23.06 11.19
CA ARG A 329 -5.97 -22.25 12.37
C ARG A 329 -4.81 -22.04 13.34
N VAL A 330 -3.85 -22.97 13.39
CA VAL A 330 -2.62 -22.80 14.19
C VAL A 330 -1.77 -21.68 13.58
N TYR A 331 -1.60 -21.68 12.26
CA TYR A 331 -0.88 -20.62 11.57
C TYR A 331 -1.57 -19.26 11.74
N GLN A 332 -2.89 -19.22 11.63
CA GLN A 332 -3.68 -18.01 11.89
C GLN A 332 -3.47 -17.47 13.31
N ALA A 333 -3.45 -18.34 14.32
CA ALA A 333 -3.22 -17.94 15.70
C ALA A 333 -1.80 -17.39 15.93
N LEU A 334 -0.78 -17.99 15.31
CA LEU A 334 0.61 -17.50 15.36
C LEU A 334 0.70 -16.09 14.76
N ILE A 335 0.21 -15.93 13.54
CA ILE A 335 0.19 -14.65 12.83
C ILE A 335 -0.52 -13.57 13.66
N ASN A 336 -1.74 -13.84 14.15
CA ASN A 336 -2.51 -12.86 14.91
C ASN A 336 -1.82 -12.43 16.21
N ARG A 337 -1.18 -13.37 16.91
CA ARG A 337 -0.39 -13.07 18.10
C ARG A 337 0.80 -12.17 17.74
N GLY A 338 1.54 -12.51 16.69
CA GLY A 338 2.69 -11.72 16.26
C GLY A 338 2.30 -10.33 15.76
N LEU A 339 1.22 -10.19 14.99
CA LEU A 339 0.69 -8.88 14.59
C LEU A 339 0.33 -8.01 15.79
N THR A 340 -0.22 -8.62 16.85
CA THR A 340 -0.50 -7.90 18.09
C THR A 340 0.79 -7.43 18.77
N GLU A 341 1.80 -8.29 18.87
CA GLU A 341 3.12 -7.93 19.43
C GLU A 341 3.78 -6.81 18.61
N MET A 342 3.83 -6.95 17.28
CA MET A 342 4.45 -5.98 16.37
C MET A 342 3.77 -4.61 16.43
N ARG A 343 2.44 -4.55 16.58
CA ARG A 343 1.71 -3.30 16.74
C ARG A 343 2.00 -2.63 18.08
N GLN A 344 2.12 -3.43 19.15
CA GLN A 344 2.43 -2.92 20.49
C GLN A 344 3.86 -2.41 20.61
N SER A 345 4.81 -3.05 19.95
CA SER A 345 6.22 -2.63 19.95
C SER A 345 6.54 -1.50 18.96
N GLY A 346 5.64 -1.22 18.01
CA GLY A 346 5.89 -0.30 16.90
C GLY A 346 6.64 -0.94 15.73
N GLU A 347 7.06 -2.21 15.86
CA GLU A 347 7.79 -2.94 14.81
C GLU A 347 6.97 -3.09 13.52
N TRP A 348 5.64 -3.18 13.62
CA TRP A 348 4.78 -3.25 12.44
C TRP A 348 4.98 -2.03 11.52
N TYR A 349 4.99 -0.82 12.11
CA TYR A 349 5.20 0.41 11.35
C TYR A 349 6.64 0.50 10.84
N ALA A 350 7.62 0.18 11.70
CA ALA A 350 9.03 0.18 11.34
C ALA A 350 9.32 -0.71 10.12
N LEU A 351 8.78 -1.94 10.11
CA LEU A 351 8.98 -2.90 9.03
C LEU A 351 8.34 -2.43 7.72
N ILE A 352 7.14 -1.84 7.79
CA ILE A 352 6.45 -1.28 6.63
C ILE A 352 7.26 -0.13 6.05
N SER A 353 7.64 0.83 6.88
CA SER A 353 8.34 2.00 6.40
C SER A 353 9.74 1.66 5.88
N ASP A 354 10.46 0.74 6.52
CA ASP A 354 11.71 0.18 5.99
C ASP A 354 11.51 -0.46 4.61
N SER A 355 10.43 -1.23 4.43
CA SER A 355 10.11 -1.85 3.14
C SER A 355 9.82 -0.82 2.04
N LEU A 356 9.14 0.28 2.37
CA LEU A 356 8.83 1.35 1.40
C LEU A 356 10.08 2.14 1.02
N VAL A 357 10.94 2.45 1.98
CA VAL A 357 12.22 3.13 1.73
C VAL A 357 13.12 2.28 0.83
N ASP A 358 13.18 0.97 1.07
CA ASP A 358 13.95 0.05 0.22
C ASP A 358 13.47 0.09 -1.24
N VAL A 359 12.16 0.08 -1.49
CA VAL A 359 11.61 0.15 -2.85
C VAL A 359 11.88 1.51 -3.49
N ASN A 360 11.73 2.61 -2.75
CA ASN A 360 12.03 3.94 -3.25
C ASN A 360 13.52 4.10 -3.62
N ASN A 361 14.42 3.40 -2.94
CA ASN A 361 15.84 3.37 -3.28
C ASN A 361 16.18 2.49 -4.50
N LEU A 362 15.31 1.54 -4.87
CA LEU A 362 15.47 0.74 -6.09
C LEU A 362 15.01 1.48 -7.36
N SER A 363 14.08 2.44 -7.19
CA SER A 363 13.49 3.21 -8.28
C SER A 363 14.25 4.51 -8.64
N ASN A 364 15.27 4.86 -7.85
CA ASN A 364 16.17 6.01 -8.06
C ASN A 364 17.57 5.55 -8.49
#